data_AF-A0A2J6HI52-F1
#
_entry.id   AF-A0A2J6HI52-F1
#
_cell.length_a   1.000
_cell.length_b   1.000
_cell.length_c   1.000
_cell.angle_alpha   90.00
_cell.angle_beta   90.00
_cell.angle_gamma   90.00
#
_symmetry.space_group_name_H-M   'P 1'
#
loop_
_entity.id
_entity.type
_entity.pdbx_description
1 polymer ?
#
loop_
_entity_poly.entity_id
_entity_poly.type
_entity_poly.pdbx_seq_one_letter_code
_entity_poly.pdbx_strand_id
1 'polypeptide(L)'
;ACVASYDRGLDGYDAVEWIAAKPWSDGQVGTWGPSALGKIQFETAKQDPPHLVCCVPLVAAPQMMYEVYFPGGCAREEYIDQLDALGYGMSPVLYANTHYNMLWAFTESTTFYPDSIAVPMLMIGGWYDHNPGEGIDIFEAMRVQSDVSVRDQHKFLIGPWVHGGHGTAQVGTSVQGELSYPAAEGWQDSLAWRFFNYYLLGQSNGYDTLSTYVYFQMGDDEWRYTTDWPESGYADYNLYLKNPGILDAGVPTSSTDTMGYNYDPRDPSPTVGGPTLRIDQFQGPYDQTDSVESRNDILIFTTPELSQDVSVQGFPKVVLYVSSDRKDTDFAVRLTDVYPDGRSMLLLDGIIRARFRNWYTTADTAFMTPGNVYMVEAEMNPTSHTFLAGHKIRVDITSSNYPRYNANMNDGDEMYVAGDTMVAHNVIYCNSTYPSHLVLPLLNYPASIEKQNDASLKVFPNPFSELITVEIPEEWQGSDLTAEIYSEDGKLVYGHEFSAGSEIKLNPVLSAGQYLLVLRYGNLVKSVLVHKS
;
A
#
# COMPACT_ATOMS: atom_id res chain seq x y z
N ALA A 1 20.38 -22.61 -2.64
CA ALA A 1 20.83 -21.94 -3.87
C ALA A 1 22.31 -22.28 -4.07
N CYS A 2 22.83 -22.20 -5.29
CA CYS A 2 24.21 -22.56 -5.66
C CYS A 2 24.68 -23.96 -5.24
N VAL A 3 24.09 -25.00 -5.83
CA VAL A 3 24.80 -26.28 -6.01
C VAL A 3 25.07 -26.39 -7.50
N ALA A 4 26.34 -26.29 -7.89
CA ALA A 4 26.81 -26.15 -9.26
C ALA A 4 26.65 -27.42 -10.15
N SER A 5 25.72 -28.33 -9.84
CA SER A 5 25.61 -29.61 -10.53
C SER A 5 24.22 -29.98 -11.03
N TYR A 6 23.19 -29.14 -10.83
CA TYR A 6 21.85 -29.39 -11.35
C TYR A 6 21.20 -28.09 -11.85
N ASP A 7 20.61 -28.15 -13.04
CA ASP A 7 19.81 -27.08 -13.63
C ASP A 7 18.34 -27.46 -13.42
N ARG A 8 17.67 -26.72 -12.55
CA ARG A 8 16.28 -27.00 -12.15
C ARG A 8 15.30 -26.91 -13.32
N GLY A 9 15.60 -26.08 -14.33
CA GLY A 9 14.79 -26.01 -15.53
C GLY A 9 14.91 -27.30 -16.35
N LEU A 10 16.14 -27.82 -16.52
CA LEU A 10 16.37 -29.09 -17.22
C LEU A 10 15.85 -30.30 -16.43
N ASP A 11 15.96 -30.30 -15.11
CA ASP A 11 15.33 -31.31 -14.26
C ASP A 11 13.80 -31.29 -14.43
N GLY A 12 13.21 -30.08 -14.54
CA GLY A 12 11.80 -29.88 -14.84
C GLY A 12 11.41 -30.40 -16.22
N TYR A 13 12.23 -30.16 -17.24
CA TYR A 13 12.06 -30.72 -18.58
C TYR A 13 12.03 -32.25 -18.53
N ASP A 14 13.03 -32.87 -17.92
CA ASP A 14 13.13 -34.33 -17.80
C ASP A 14 11.93 -34.91 -17.03
N ALA A 15 11.45 -34.23 -15.99
CA ALA A 15 10.27 -34.64 -15.24
C ALA A 15 9.00 -34.58 -16.10
N VAL A 16 8.79 -33.51 -16.86
CA VAL A 16 7.64 -33.37 -17.78
C VAL A 16 7.64 -34.49 -18.81
N GLU A 17 8.75 -34.71 -19.50
CA GLU A 17 8.86 -35.74 -20.54
C GLU A 17 8.72 -37.15 -19.98
N TRP A 18 9.27 -37.39 -18.78
CA TRP A 18 9.13 -38.66 -18.09
C TRP A 18 7.68 -38.95 -17.70
N ILE A 19 6.93 -37.95 -17.22
CA ILE A 19 5.49 -38.03 -16.90
C ILE A 19 4.70 -38.33 -18.16
N ALA A 20 4.91 -37.57 -19.23
CA ALA A 20 4.19 -37.70 -20.49
C ALA A 20 4.36 -39.10 -21.13
N ALA A 21 5.52 -39.73 -20.94
CA ALA A 21 5.80 -41.07 -21.44
C ALA A 21 5.14 -42.21 -20.65
N LYS A 22 4.42 -41.95 -19.54
CA LYS A 22 3.83 -43.00 -18.71
C LYS A 22 2.50 -43.51 -19.25
N PRO A 23 2.19 -44.82 -19.08
CA PRO A 23 0.93 -45.40 -19.55
C PRO A 23 -0.31 -44.84 -18.84
N TRP A 24 -0.14 -44.14 -17.72
CA TRP A 24 -1.21 -43.47 -16.99
C TRP A 24 -1.36 -41.98 -17.37
N SER A 25 -0.47 -41.45 -18.20
CA SER A 25 -0.55 -40.08 -18.73
C SER A 25 -1.20 -40.12 -20.11
N ASP A 26 -1.96 -39.07 -20.42
CA ASP A 26 -2.48 -38.78 -21.76
C ASP A 26 -1.49 -37.96 -22.61
N GLY A 27 -0.28 -37.73 -22.09
CA GLY A 27 0.78 -36.95 -22.73
C GLY A 27 0.72 -35.45 -22.45
N GLN A 28 -0.26 -34.96 -21.68
CA GLN A 28 -0.39 -33.54 -21.34
C GLN A 28 0.02 -33.31 -19.89
N VAL A 29 0.93 -32.36 -19.66
CA VAL A 29 1.43 -32.05 -18.32
C VAL A 29 1.17 -30.59 -17.99
N GLY A 30 0.59 -30.32 -16.82
CA GLY A 30 0.49 -28.99 -16.24
C GLY A 30 1.25 -28.92 -14.92
N THR A 31 1.71 -27.72 -14.55
CA THR A 31 2.44 -27.50 -13.28
C THR A 31 1.71 -26.51 -12.38
N TRP A 32 1.87 -26.68 -11.07
CA TRP A 32 1.26 -25.85 -10.02
C TRP A 32 2.15 -25.82 -8.79
N GLY A 33 2.22 -24.68 -8.11
CA GLY A 33 2.90 -24.60 -6.82
C GLY A 33 3.34 -23.19 -6.42
N PRO A 34 3.47 -22.93 -5.10
CA PRO A 34 3.85 -21.63 -4.57
C PRO A 34 5.35 -21.39 -4.46
N SER A 35 5.73 -20.11 -4.38
CA SER A 35 7.05 -19.66 -3.95
C SER A 35 8.17 -20.27 -4.80
N ALA A 36 9.15 -20.93 -4.19
CA ALA A 36 10.20 -21.65 -4.89
C ALA A 36 9.67 -22.68 -5.92
N LEU A 37 8.54 -23.35 -5.64
CA LEU A 37 7.91 -24.26 -6.60
C LEU A 37 7.30 -23.48 -7.78
N GLY A 38 6.81 -22.26 -7.53
CA GLY A 38 6.38 -21.33 -8.59
C GLY A 38 7.55 -20.87 -9.46
N LYS A 39 8.69 -20.52 -8.85
CA LYS A 39 9.91 -20.13 -9.59
C LYS A 39 10.40 -21.24 -10.53
N ILE A 40 10.39 -22.50 -10.06
CA ILE A 40 10.77 -23.66 -10.87
C ILE A 40 9.87 -23.84 -12.11
N GLN A 41 8.61 -23.43 -12.06
CA GLN A 41 7.73 -23.51 -13.23
C GLN A 41 8.18 -22.57 -14.36
N PHE A 42 8.68 -21.37 -14.03
CA PHE A 42 9.28 -20.47 -15.02
C PHE A 42 10.57 -21.07 -15.59
N GLU A 43 11.44 -21.60 -14.72
CA GLU A 43 12.69 -22.25 -15.14
C GLU A 43 12.42 -23.47 -16.05
N THR A 44 11.37 -24.23 -15.76
CA THR A 44 10.92 -25.38 -16.57
C THR A 44 10.34 -24.92 -17.91
N ALA A 45 9.45 -23.93 -17.89
CA ALA A 45 8.83 -23.39 -19.10
C ALA A 45 9.86 -22.77 -20.05
N LYS A 46 10.93 -22.16 -19.53
CA LYS A 46 12.07 -21.64 -20.30
C LYS A 46 12.76 -22.72 -21.15
N GLN A 47 12.71 -23.99 -20.74
CA GLN A 47 13.31 -25.10 -21.49
C GLN A 47 12.39 -25.65 -22.60
N ASP A 48 11.17 -25.12 -22.73
CA ASP A 48 10.18 -25.50 -23.74
C ASP A 48 9.96 -27.02 -23.90
N PRO A 49 9.66 -27.76 -22.81
CA PRO A 49 9.33 -29.18 -22.93
C PRO A 49 8.04 -29.39 -23.74
N PRO A 50 8.06 -30.26 -24.78
CA PRO A 50 6.96 -30.38 -25.74
C PRO A 50 5.64 -30.88 -25.13
N HIS A 51 5.68 -31.55 -23.98
CA HIS A 51 4.47 -32.04 -23.30
C HIS A 51 3.97 -31.12 -22.16
N LEU A 52 4.64 -30.00 -21.90
CA LEU A 52 4.13 -28.99 -20.97
C LEU A 52 3.08 -28.13 -21.66
N VAL A 53 1.87 -28.17 -21.12
CA VAL A 53 0.71 -27.48 -21.71
C VAL A 53 0.43 -26.15 -21.03
N CYS A 54 0.64 -26.05 -19.72
CA CYS A 54 0.31 -24.85 -18.95
C CYS A 54 0.97 -24.83 -17.55
N CYS A 55 1.13 -23.64 -16.97
CA CYS A 55 1.71 -23.45 -15.63
C CYS A 55 0.84 -22.56 -14.73
N VAL A 56 0.91 -22.78 -13.42
CA VAL A 56 0.26 -21.96 -12.39
C VAL A 56 1.29 -21.62 -11.29
N PRO A 57 2.16 -20.62 -11.52
CA PRO A 57 3.07 -20.12 -10.49
C PRO A 57 2.32 -19.27 -9.46
N LEU A 58 2.37 -19.68 -8.19
CA LEU A 58 1.76 -18.96 -7.07
C LEU A 58 2.85 -18.17 -6.32
N VAL A 59 2.60 -16.90 -5.99
CA VAL A 59 3.47 -15.99 -5.22
C VAL A 59 4.94 -16.11 -5.60
N ALA A 60 5.20 -16.01 -6.90
CA ALA A 60 6.51 -16.23 -7.49
C ALA A 60 6.72 -15.42 -8.77
N ALA A 61 7.93 -14.91 -8.92
CA ALA A 61 8.49 -14.39 -10.16
C ALA A 61 9.86 -15.06 -10.40
N PRO A 62 10.30 -15.22 -11.66
CA PRO A 62 11.59 -15.85 -11.95
C PRO A 62 12.79 -15.00 -11.57
N GLN A 63 12.57 -13.70 -11.40
CA GLN A 63 13.62 -12.70 -11.25
C GLN A 63 14.30 -12.79 -9.89
N MET A 64 15.58 -12.45 -9.87
CA MET A 64 16.36 -12.22 -8.68
C MET A 64 16.92 -10.81 -8.75
N MET A 65 16.23 -9.86 -8.11
CA MET A 65 16.58 -8.44 -8.18
C MET A 65 17.23 -7.91 -6.90
N TYR A 66 18.08 -6.90 -7.04
CA TYR A 66 18.75 -6.23 -5.93
C TYR A 66 17.74 -5.75 -4.88
N GLU A 67 16.68 -5.05 -5.30
CA GLU A 67 15.68 -4.45 -4.41
C GLU A 67 14.81 -5.46 -3.67
N VAL A 68 14.80 -6.72 -4.09
CA VAL A 68 14.15 -7.80 -3.33
C VAL A 68 14.88 -8.08 -2.03
N TYR A 69 16.22 -7.98 -2.06
CA TYR A 69 17.07 -8.23 -0.91
C TYR A 69 17.47 -6.94 -0.20
N PHE A 70 17.53 -5.83 -0.93
CA PHE A 70 17.97 -4.52 -0.47
C PHE A 70 17.01 -3.39 -0.91
N PRO A 71 15.72 -3.43 -0.58
CA PRO A 71 14.78 -2.35 -0.92
C PRO A 71 15.26 -1.03 -0.29
N GLY A 72 15.33 0.03 -1.10
CA GLY A 72 15.94 1.30 -0.69
C GLY A 72 17.40 1.19 -0.22
N GLY A 73 18.10 0.15 -0.65
CA GLY A 73 19.47 -0.17 -0.20
C GLY A 73 19.57 -0.72 1.23
N CYS A 74 18.46 -1.02 1.89
CA CYS A 74 18.42 -1.62 3.23
C CYS A 74 18.28 -3.14 3.13
N ALA A 75 19.20 -3.92 3.70
CA ALA A 75 19.06 -5.37 3.74
C ALA A 75 17.75 -5.79 4.41
N ARG A 76 16.96 -6.65 3.75
CA ARG A 76 15.87 -7.38 4.39
C ARG A 76 16.40 -8.49 5.28
N GLU A 77 16.86 -8.12 6.47
CA GLU A 77 17.50 -9.03 7.43
C GLU A 77 16.62 -10.25 7.71
N GLU A 78 15.33 -10.04 7.98
CA GLU A 78 14.40 -11.16 8.21
C GLU A 78 14.34 -12.16 7.04
N TYR A 79 14.32 -11.64 5.82
CA TYR A 79 14.16 -12.45 4.62
C TYR A 79 15.44 -13.22 4.30
N ILE A 80 16.59 -12.55 4.40
CA ILE A 80 17.90 -13.16 4.17
C ILE A 80 18.16 -14.26 5.20
N ASP A 81 17.87 -14.01 6.47
CA ASP A 81 17.96 -15.00 7.54
C ASP A 81 17.05 -16.21 7.27
N GLN A 82 15.82 -15.96 6.82
CA GLN A 82 14.87 -17.02 6.50
C GLN A 82 15.34 -17.88 5.32
N LEU A 83 15.90 -17.27 4.27
CA LEU A 83 16.47 -18.01 3.14
C LEU A 83 17.63 -18.90 3.59
N ASP A 84 18.49 -18.41 4.48
CA ASP A 84 19.57 -19.21 5.06
C ASP A 84 19.05 -20.35 5.93
N ALA A 85 18.04 -20.09 6.76
CA ALA A 85 17.38 -21.12 7.58
C ALA A 85 16.73 -22.22 6.73
N LEU A 86 16.24 -21.88 5.54
CA LEU A 86 15.71 -22.82 4.55
C LEU A 86 16.82 -23.54 3.74
N GLY A 87 18.09 -23.24 4.00
CA GLY A 87 19.24 -23.86 3.35
C GLY A 87 19.59 -23.25 1.98
N TYR A 88 19.10 -22.05 1.66
CA TYR A 88 19.51 -21.37 0.43
C TYR A 88 20.93 -20.83 0.51
N GLY A 89 21.39 -20.39 1.69
CA GLY A 89 22.76 -19.92 1.93
C GLY A 89 23.09 -18.64 1.17
N MET A 90 22.17 -17.69 1.16
CA MET A 90 22.27 -16.43 0.41
C MET A 90 23.07 -15.36 1.14
N SER A 91 23.11 -15.35 2.47
CA SER A 91 23.76 -14.25 3.20
C SER A 91 25.22 -13.95 2.77
N PRO A 92 26.11 -14.94 2.52
CA PRO A 92 27.50 -14.63 2.18
C PRO A 92 27.63 -13.93 0.82
N VAL A 93 26.81 -14.31 -0.16
CA VAL A 93 26.83 -13.67 -1.49
C VAL A 93 26.17 -12.30 -1.44
N LEU A 94 25.07 -12.14 -0.70
CA LEU A 94 24.34 -10.87 -0.59
C LEU A 94 25.17 -9.83 0.16
N TYR A 95 25.72 -10.17 1.33
CA TYR A 95 26.52 -9.24 2.13
C TYR A 95 27.91 -8.96 1.54
N ALA A 96 28.40 -9.78 0.61
CA ALA A 96 29.57 -9.43 -0.20
C ALA A 96 29.24 -8.46 -1.35
N ASN A 97 27.96 -8.26 -1.67
CA ASN A 97 27.48 -7.49 -2.81
C ASN A 97 26.38 -6.49 -2.39
N THR A 98 26.65 -5.70 -1.35
CA THR A 98 25.69 -4.76 -0.75
C THR A 98 25.37 -3.52 -1.60
N HIS A 99 26.00 -3.39 -2.76
CA HIS A 99 25.79 -2.31 -3.72
C HIS A 99 25.43 -2.94 -5.06
N TYR A 100 24.61 -2.25 -5.84
CA TYR A 100 24.33 -2.66 -7.20
C TYR A 100 25.62 -2.67 -8.03
N ASN A 101 25.95 -3.84 -8.57
CA ASN A 101 27.20 -4.09 -9.26
C ASN A 101 26.99 -5.05 -10.45
N MET A 102 28.07 -5.45 -11.11
CA MET A 102 28.00 -6.32 -12.29
C MET A 102 27.37 -7.69 -12.00
N LEU A 103 27.53 -8.25 -10.79
CA LEU A 103 26.90 -9.50 -10.41
C LEU A 103 25.37 -9.35 -10.33
N TRP A 104 24.88 -8.25 -9.78
CA TRP A 104 23.45 -7.92 -9.76
C TRP A 104 22.91 -7.74 -11.18
N ALA A 105 23.55 -6.91 -12.00
CA ALA A 105 23.14 -6.70 -13.39
C ALA A 105 23.11 -8.00 -14.21
N PHE A 106 24.11 -8.88 -14.01
CA PHE A 106 24.13 -10.21 -14.65
C PHE A 106 23.00 -11.11 -14.14
N THR A 107 22.77 -11.13 -12.83
CA THR A 107 21.74 -11.97 -12.22
C THR A 107 20.34 -11.55 -12.66
N GLU A 108 20.04 -10.25 -12.62
CA GLU A 108 18.76 -9.71 -13.06
C GLU A 108 18.51 -10.00 -14.55
N SER A 109 19.48 -9.72 -15.41
CA SER A 109 19.34 -9.97 -16.85
C SER A 109 19.17 -11.45 -17.21
N THR A 110 19.78 -12.37 -16.46
CA THR A 110 19.66 -13.82 -16.73
C THR A 110 18.42 -14.45 -16.12
N THR A 111 17.77 -13.77 -15.17
CA THR A 111 16.56 -14.23 -14.49
C THR A 111 15.28 -13.55 -15.00
N PHE A 112 15.40 -12.54 -15.87
CA PHE A 112 14.31 -11.90 -16.60
C PHE A 112 14.25 -12.41 -18.06
N TYR A 113 13.40 -13.40 -18.32
CA TYR A 113 13.32 -14.07 -19.64
C TYR A 113 11.87 -14.28 -20.13
N PRO A 114 11.03 -13.23 -20.18
CA PRO A 114 9.64 -13.35 -20.62
C PRO A 114 9.50 -13.87 -22.06
N ASP A 115 10.49 -13.62 -22.91
CA ASP A 115 10.57 -14.05 -24.31
C ASP A 115 10.79 -15.56 -24.48
N SER A 116 11.20 -16.24 -23.41
CA SER A 116 11.45 -17.69 -23.40
C SER A 116 10.23 -18.50 -22.94
N ILE A 117 9.06 -17.85 -22.77
CA ILE A 117 7.83 -18.50 -22.32
C ILE A 117 6.95 -18.81 -23.52
N ALA A 118 6.64 -20.09 -23.73
CA ALA A 118 5.82 -20.58 -24.85
C ALA A 118 4.55 -21.32 -24.42
N VAL A 119 4.22 -21.31 -23.13
CA VAL A 119 3.02 -21.94 -22.56
C VAL A 119 2.15 -20.94 -21.81
N PRO A 120 0.81 -21.07 -21.82
CA PRO A 120 -0.07 -20.25 -21.01
C PRO A 120 0.23 -20.36 -19.52
N MET A 121 0.17 -19.22 -18.83
CA MET A 121 0.40 -19.14 -17.39
C MET A 121 -0.76 -18.44 -16.69
N LEU A 122 -1.32 -19.09 -15.66
CA LEU A 122 -2.15 -18.45 -14.66
C LEU A 122 -1.25 -18.07 -13.47
N MET A 123 -0.82 -16.82 -13.43
CA MET A 123 -0.10 -16.31 -12.26
C MET A 123 -1.07 -16.08 -11.12
N ILE A 124 -0.64 -16.36 -9.89
CA ILE A 124 -1.42 -16.10 -8.68
C ILE A 124 -0.53 -15.34 -7.69
N GLY A 125 -0.98 -14.21 -7.19
CA GLY A 125 -0.22 -13.32 -6.29
C GLY A 125 -1.06 -12.86 -5.10
N GLY A 126 -0.44 -12.08 -4.22
CA GLY A 126 -1.10 -11.52 -3.04
C GLY A 126 -0.66 -10.08 -2.78
N TRP A 127 -1.58 -9.19 -2.39
CA TRP A 127 -1.25 -7.80 -2.08
C TRP A 127 -0.37 -7.65 -0.83
N TYR A 128 -0.49 -8.57 0.13
CA TYR A 128 0.38 -8.65 1.30
C TYR A 128 1.52 -9.67 1.12
N ASP A 129 1.78 -10.11 -0.12
CA ASP A 129 2.96 -10.90 -0.43
C ASP A 129 4.21 -10.02 -0.44
N HIS A 130 5.39 -10.63 -0.38
CA HIS A 130 6.64 -9.91 -0.31
C HIS A 130 7.03 -9.23 -1.60
N ASN A 131 6.64 -9.78 -2.76
CA ASN A 131 7.11 -9.28 -4.05
C ASN A 131 5.99 -9.18 -5.12
N PRO A 132 4.81 -8.57 -4.84
CA PRO A 132 3.74 -8.45 -5.83
C PRO A 132 4.16 -7.63 -7.06
N GLY A 133 5.04 -6.63 -6.90
CA GLY A 133 5.58 -5.83 -8.01
C GLY A 133 6.30 -6.66 -9.06
N GLU A 134 7.18 -7.58 -8.65
CA GLU A 134 7.90 -8.45 -9.60
C GLU A 134 6.95 -9.34 -10.40
N GLY A 135 5.88 -9.81 -9.75
CA GLY A 135 4.85 -10.60 -10.39
C GLY A 135 4.15 -9.81 -11.49
N ILE A 136 3.86 -8.52 -11.24
CA ILE A 136 3.25 -7.62 -12.21
C ILE A 136 4.21 -7.34 -13.35
N ASP A 137 5.49 -7.08 -13.06
CA ASP A 137 6.50 -6.79 -14.07
C ASP A 137 6.72 -7.96 -15.03
N ILE A 138 6.89 -9.19 -14.52
CA ILE A 138 7.03 -10.36 -15.41
C ILE A 138 5.74 -10.65 -16.18
N PHE A 139 4.58 -10.45 -15.56
CA PHE A 139 3.29 -10.69 -16.21
C PHE A 139 3.09 -9.75 -17.40
N GLU A 140 3.28 -8.45 -17.21
CA GLU A 140 3.20 -7.45 -18.28
C GLU A 140 4.26 -7.69 -19.36
N ALA A 141 5.47 -8.08 -18.97
CA ALA A 141 6.51 -8.43 -19.93
C ALA A 141 6.14 -9.67 -20.77
N MET A 142 5.57 -10.72 -20.16
CA MET A 142 5.10 -11.91 -20.87
C MET A 142 3.99 -11.56 -21.87
N ARG A 143 3.01 -10.72 -21.51
CA ARG A 143 1.95 -10.28 -22.42
C ARG A 143 2.47 -9.64 -23.71
N VAL A 144 3.68 -9.07 -23.69
CA VAL A 144 4.28 -8.39 -24.84
C VAL A 144 5.37 -9.22 -25.52
N GLN A 145 6.15 -9.98 -24.75
CA GLN A 145 7.42 -10.55 -25.21
C GLN A 145 7.40 -12.07 -25.38
N SER A 146 6.51 -12.80 -24.70
CA SER A 146 6.42 -14.28 -24.78
C SER A 146 6.09 -14.76 -26.19
N ASP A 147 6.04 -16.07 -26.44
CA ASP A 147 5.63 -16.58 -27.75
C ASP A 147 4.26 -15.99 -28.15
N VAL A 148 4.16 -15.52 -29.39
CA VAL A 148 2.96 -14.82 -29.89
C VAL A 148 1.70 -15.67 -29.76
N SER A 149 1.83 -16.99 -29.76
CA SER A 149 0.69 -17.91 -29.61
C SER A 149 0.08 -17.91 -28.20
N VAL A 150 0.80 -17.46 -27.16
CA VAL A 150 0.35 -17.54 -25.75
C VAL A 150 0.18 -16.19 -25.05
N ARG A 151 0.61 -15.07 -25.65
CA ARG A 151 0.53 -13.72 -25.05
C ARG A 151 -0.85 -13.38 -24.47
N ASP A 152 -1.91 -13.60 -25.24
CA ASP A 152 -3.30 -13.29 -24.86
C ASP A 152 -3.92 -14.35 -23.92
N GLN A 153 -3.16 -15.40 -23.60
CA GLN A 153 -3.60 -16.53 -22.77
C GLN A 153 -3.15 -16.42 -21.32
N HIS A 154 -2.15 -15.59 -21.03
CA HIS A 154 -1.70 -15.35 -19.67
C HIS A 154 -2.79 -14.60 -18.87
N LYS A 155 -3.00 -15.01 -17.62
CA LYS A 155 -3.90 -14.32 -16.68
C LYS A 155 -3.24 -14.18 -15.31
N PHE A 156 -3.63 -13.16 -14.56
CA PHE A 156 -3.11 -12.90 -13.22
C PHE A 156 -4.26 -12.77 -12.20
N LEU A 157 -4.27 -13.68 -11.24
CA LEU A 157 -5.12 -13.62 -10.05
C LEU A 157 -4.35 -12.97 -8.89
N ILE A 158 -4.87 -11.91 -8.27
CA ILE A 158 -4.22 -11.28 -7.11
C ILE A 158 -5.21 -11.13 -5.97
N GLY A 159 -5.01 -11.88 -4.88
CA GLY A 159 -5.87 -11.80 -3.69
C GLY A 159 -5.29 -10.92 -2.57
N PRO A 160 -6.01 -10.76 -1.46
CA PRO A 160 -5.54 -10.01 -0.30
C PRO A 160 -4.60 -10.85 0.57
N TRP A 161 -3.77 -11.69 -0.04
CA TRP A 161 -3.05 -12.76 0.67
C TRP A 161 -1.61 -12.39 1.01
N VAL A 162 -1.14 -12.91 2.14
CA VAL A 162 0.28 -13.01 2.49
C VAL A 162 0.93 -14.21 1.79
N HIS A 163 2.26 -14.26 1.80
CA HIS A 163 3.02 -15.40 1.28
C HIS A 163 2.69 -16.72 1.99
N GLY A 164 2.58 -16.63 3.31
CA GLY A 164 2.60 -17.76 4.23
C GLY A 164 3.94 -17.85 4.94
N GLY A 165 3.93 -18.41 6.15
CA GLY A 165 5.13 -18.55 6.98
C GLY A 165 4.87 -18.27 8.45
N HIS A 166 3.83 -17.51 8.79
CA HIS A 166 3.39 -17.25 10.17
C HIS A 166 1.90 -17.56 10.37
N GLY A 167 1.57 -18.24 11.47
CA GLY A 167 0.19 -18.57 11.82
C GLY A 167 -0.50 -19.42 10.75
N THR A 168 -1.77 -19.13 10.49
CA THR A 168 -2.60 -19.83 9.48
C THR A 168 -2.77 -19.06 8.19
N ALA A 169 -2.29 -17.81 8.13
CA ALA A 169 -2.44 -16.94 6.97
C ALA A 169 -1.50 -17.39 5.85
N GLN A 170 -2.07 -17.57 4.66
CA GLN A 170 -1.37 -17.90 3.41
C GLN A 170 -2.32 -17.67 2.22
N VAL A 171 -1.79 -17.78 1.00
CA VAL A 171 -2.57 -17.74 -0.24
C VAL A 171 -3.81 -18.64 -0.15
N GLY A 172 -4.99 -18.05 -0.39
CA GLY A 172 -6.27 -18.75 -0.41
C GLY A 172 -6.99 -18.90 0.91
N THR A 173 -6.39 -18.50 2.03
CA THR A 173 -7.08 -18.47 3.34
C THR A 173 -7.79 -17.14 3.56
N SER A 174 -8.89 -17.16 4.33
CA SER A 174 -9.67 -15.95 4.61
C SER A 174 -8.99 -15.02 5.62
N VAL A 175 -8.28 -15.53 6.62
CA VAL A 175 -7.62 -14.69 7.63
C VAL A 175 -6.23 -14.30 7.18
N GLN A 176 -5.92 -13.00 7.22
CA GLN A 176 -4.66 -12.40 6.78
C GLN A 176 -4.25 -11.39 7.84
N GLY A 177 -3.24 -11.73 8.64
CA GLY A 177 -2.92 -10.99 9.87
C GLY A 177 -4.14 -10.91 10.80
N GLU A 178 -4.53 -9.69 11.15
CA GLU A 178 -5.68 -9.41 12.02
C GLU A 178 -6.98 -9.14 11.24
N LEU A 179 -6.95 -9.16 9.90
CA LEU A 179 -8.11 -8.96 9.05
C LEU A 179 -8.61 -10.27 8.43
N SER A 180 -9.87 -10.26 7.97
CA SER A 180 -10.52 -11.42 7.35
C SER A 180 -11.20 -11.04 6.04
N TYR A 181 -10.90 -11.82 5.00
CA TYR A 181 -11.36 -11.66 3.63
C TYR A 181 -12.07 -12.96 3.15
N PRO A 182 -13.24 -13.31 3.71
CA PRO A 182 -13.93 -14.57 3.40
C PRO A 182 -14.31 -14.69 1.91
N ALA A 183 -14.54 -13.57 1.23
CA ALA A 183 -14.85 -13.56 -0.20
C ALA A 183 -13.67 -14.02 -1.08
N ALA A 184 -12.44 -14.01 -0.57
CA ALA A 184 -11.24 -14.47 -1.25
C ALA A 184 -10.86 -15.93 -0.94
N GLU A 185 -11.54 -16.59 0.00
CA GLU A 185 -11.18 -17.95 0.42
C GLU A 185 -11.35 -18.96 -0.72
N GLY A 186 -10.32 -19.79 -0.96
CA GLY A 186 -10.36 -20.88 -1.94
C GLY A 186 -10.37 -20.47 -3.43
N TRP A 187 -10.24 -19.18 -3.75
CA TRP A 187 -10.26 -18.68 -5.12
C TRP A 187 -9.08 -19.14 -5.97
N GLN A 188 -7.89 -19.19 -5.40
CA GLN A 188 -6.66 -19.69 -6.01
C GLN A 188 -6.83 -21.13 -6.53
N ASP A 189 -7.42 -22.02 -5.73
CA ASP A 189 -7.60 -23.43 -6.08
C ASP A 189 -8.74 -23.57 -7.09
N SER A 190 -9.82 -22.82 -6.89
CA SER A 190 -10.98 -22.82 -7.77
C SER A 190 -10.60 -22.36 -9.19
N LEU A 191 -9.80 -21.29 -9.31
CA LEU A 191 -9.38 -20.78 -10.60
C LEU A 191 -8.28 -21.64 -11.23
N ALA A 192 -7.32 -22.15 -10.45
CA ALA A 192 -6.33 -23.12 -10.95
C ALA A 192 -7.01 -24.39 -11.47
N TRP A 193 -8.02 -24.91 -10.77
CA TRP A 193 -8.79 -26.06 -11.23
C TRP A 193 -9.54 -25.78 -12.53
N ARG A 194 -10.16 -24.59 -12.65
CA ARG A 194 -10.81 -24.15 -13.88
C ARG A 194 -9.81 -24.05 -15.05
N PHE A 195 -8.63 -23.51 -14.80
CA PHE A 195 -7.54 -23.40 -15.77
C PHE A 195 -7.07 -24.77 -16.27
N PHE A 196 -6.79 -25.72 -15.38
CA PHE A 196 -6.38 -27.07 -15.77
C PHE A 196 -7.48 -27.82 -16.53
N ASN A 197 -8.74 -27.72 -16.10
CA ASN A 197 -9.84 -28.33 -16.83
C ASN A 197 -9.99 -27.77 -18.26
N TYR A 198 -9.67 -26.49 -18.46
CA TYR A 198 -9.69 -25.88 -19.78
C TYR A 198 -8.53 -26.39 -20.64
N TYR A 199 -7.29 -26.28 -20.16
CA TYR A 199 -6.09 -26.58 -20.95
C TYR A 199 -5.78 -28.07 -21.09
N LEU A 200 -5.92 -28.85 -20.01
CA LEU A 200 -5.54 -30.27 -20.01
C LEU A 200 -6.71 -31.17 -20.43
N LEU A 201 -7.95 -30.79 -20.11
CA LEU A 201 -9.13 -31.62 -20.35
C LEU A 201 -10.04 -31.11 -21.48
N GLY A 202 -9.71 -29.97 -22.11
CA GLY A 202 -10.46 -29.40 -23.22
C GLY A 202 -11.89 -28.99 -22.86
N GLN A 203 -12.17 -28.68 -21.59
CA GLN A 203 -13.52 -28.33 -21.15
C GLN A 203 -13.88 -26.89 -21.51
N SER A 204 -15.06 -26.69 -22.11
CA SER A 204 -15.65 -25.36 -22.24
C SER A 204 -16.28 -24.94 -20.90
N ASN A 205 -15.48 -24.27 -20.07
CA ASN A 205 -15.86 -23.82 -18.73
C ASN A 205 -15.80 -22.29 -18.58
N GLY A 206 -15.67 -21.55 -19.69
CA GLY A 206 -15.63 -20.09 -19.77
C GLY A 206 -14.31 -19.44 -19.31
N TYR A 207 -13.25 -20.20 -19.06
CA TYR A 207 -11.93 -19.65 -18.71
C TYR A 207 -11.41 -18.70 -19.80
N ASP A 208 -11.64 -19.04 -21.06
CA ASP A 208 -11.31 -18.26 -22.26
C ASP A 208 -11.93 -16.86 -22.26
N THR A 209 -13.08 -16.68 -21.60
CA THR A 209 -13.78 -15.39 -21.48
C THR A 209 -13.40 -14.57 -20.24
N LEU A 210 -12.54 -15.10 -19.37
CA LEU A 210 -12.10 -14.40 -18.16
C LEU A 210 -11.19 -13.22 -18.51
N SER A 211 -11.31 -12.10 -17.80
CA SER A 211 -10.41 -10.96 -17.96
C SER A 211 -8.94 -11.30 -17.67
N THR A 212 -8.02 -10.51 -18.21
CA THR A 212 -6.56 -10.67 -18.06
C THR A 212 -6.14 -10.64 -16.60
N TYR A 213 -6.66 -9.67 -15.86
CA TYR A 213 -6.52 -9.53 -14.42
C TYR A 213 -7.82 -9.90 -13.72
N VAL A 214 -7.67 -10.67 -12.64
CA VAL A 214 -8.70 -10.90 -11.65
C VAL A 214 -8.08 -10.53 -10.30
N TYR A 215 -8.49 -9.42 -9.71
CA TYR A 215 -7.83 -8.95 -8.49
C TYR A 215 -8.84 -8.61 -7.42
N PHE A 216 -8.43 -8.73 -6.16
CA PHE A 216 -9.28 -8.41 -5.01
C PHE A 216 -9.06 -6.95 -4.61
N GLN A 217 -10.10 -6.13 -4.71
CA GLN A 217 -10.07 -4.75 -4.23
C GLN A 217 -10.35 -4.78 -2.72
N MET A 218 -9.29 -4.64 -1.92
CA MET A 218 -9.41 -4.60 -0.46
C MET A 218 -10.20 -3.37 -0.02
N GLY A 219 -10.87 -3.43 1.13
CA GLY A 219 -11.77 -2.37 1.60
C GLY A 219 -13.18 -2.48 1.00
N ASP A 220 -13.28 -2.67 -0.32
CA ASP A 220 -14.55 -3.06 -0.97
C ASP A 220 -14.90 -4.53 -0.66
N ASP A 221 -13.87 -5.35 -0.47
CA ASP A 221 -13.92 -6.80 -0.31
C ASP A 221 -14.55 -7.53 -1.52
N GLU A 222 -14.24 -7.05 -2.72
CA GLU A 222 -14.79 -7.55 -3.98
C GLU A 222 -13.70 -7.95 -5.00
N TRP A 223 -13.98 -9.02 -5.77
CA TRP A 223 -13.20 -9.37 -6.94
C TRP A 223 -13.56 -8.46 -8.13
N ARG A 224 -12.53 -7.87 -8.74
CA ARG A 224 -12.59 -7.03 -9.93
C ARG A 224 -11.97 -7.77 -11.12
N TYR A 225 -12.44 -7.43 -12.32
CA TYR A 225 -12.08 -8.09 -13.57
C TYR A 225 -11.74 -7.05 -14.63
N THR A 226 -10.49 -7.00 -15.07
CA THR A 226 -10.01 -5.98 -16.01
C THR A 226 -9.00 -6.54 -17.01
N THR A 227 -8.85 -5.90 -18.16
CA THR A 227 -7.79 -6.21 -19.11
C THR A 227 -6.46 -5.60 -18.71
N ASP A 228 -6.49 -4.50 -17.96
CA ASP A 228 -5.31 -3.70 -17.63
C ASP A 228 -5.37 -3.26 -16.17
N TRP A 229 -4.23 -3.34 -15.49
CA TRP A 229 -4.04 -2.90 -14.11
C TRP A 229 -2.78 -2.03 -14.03
N PRO A 230 -2.81 -0.87 -13.34
CA PRO A 230 -3.97 -0.23 -12.72
C PRO A 230 -5.07 0.11 -13.73
N GLU A 231 -6.32 0.18 -13.27
CA GLU A 231 -7.43 0.58 -14.14
C GLU A 231 -7.31 2.05 -14.59
N SER A 232 -7.99 2.41 -15.67
CA SER A 232 -7.99 3.78 -16.16
C SER A 232 -8.65 4.74 -15.15
N GLY A 233 -8.00 5.87 -14.87
CA GLY A 233 -8.53 6.94 -14.01
C GLY A 233 -7.81 7.08 -12.67
N TYR A 234 -7.01 6.10 -12.26
CA TYR A 234 -6.05 6.27 -11.16
C TYR A 234 -4.93 7.21 -11.61
N ALA A 235 -4.63 8.19 -10.75
CA ALA A 235 -3.59 9.18 -11.00
C ALA A 235 -2.87 9.51 -9.70
N ASP A 236 -1.61 9.92 -9.78
CA ASP A 236 -0.83 10.28 -8.60
C ASP A 236 -1.37 11.57 -7.94
N TYR A 237 -1.69 11.47 -6.65
CA TYR A 237 -2.04 12.58 -5.78
C TYR A 237 -0.99 12.76 -4.69
N ASN A 238 -0.59 14.01 -4.50
CA ASN A 238 0.32 14.40 -3.43
C ASN A 238 -0.47 14.81 -2.19
N LEU A 239 -0.29 14.07 -1.09
CA LEU A 239 -0.75 14.46 0.23
C LEU A 239 0.45 14.96 1.02
N TYR A 240 0.49 16.25 1.28
CA TYR A 240 1.59 16.94 1.92
C TYR A 240 1.55 16.78 3.44
N LEU A 241 2.73 16.54 4.01
CA LEU A 241 2.96 16.46 5.44
C LEU A 241 3.03 17.88 6.00
N LYS A 242 2.32 18.12 7.10
CA LYS A 242 2.27 19.41 7.80
C LYS A 242 2.39 19.22 9.29
N ASN A 243 3.10 20.13 9.95
CA ASN A 243 3.17 20.20 11.41
C ASN A 243 1.82 20.72 11.96
N PRO A 244 1.20 20.09 13.00
CA PRO A 244 1.72 19.03 13.87
C PRO A 244 1.19 17.61 13.57
N GLY A 245 1.29 17.11 12.33
CA GLY A 245 0.87 15.75 11.96
C GLY A 245 -0.35 15.67 11.04
N ILE A 246 -0.55 16.69 10.20
CA ILE A 246 -1.64 16.74 9.22
C ILE A 246 -1.15 16.22 7.88
N LEU A 247 -1.98 15.43 7.20
CA LEU A 247 -1.78 14.96 5.84
C LEU A 247 -2.92 15.48 4.95
N ASP A 248 -2.65 16.33 3.95
CA ASP A 248 -3.69 16.83 3.05
C ASP A 248 -3.13 17.32 1.69
N ALA A 249 -4.00 17.59 0.71
CA ALA A 249 -3.60 17.98 -0.64
C ALA A 249 -3.02 19.40 -0.80
N GLY A 250 -3.16 20.26 0.22
CA GLY A 250 -2.65 21.63 0.19
C GLY A 250 -1.15 21.67 0.49
N VAL A 251 -0.37 22.33 -0.35
CA VAL A 251 1.07 22.55 -0.09
C VAL A 251 1.25 23.31 1.25
N PRO A 252 2.25 22.96 2.08
CA PRO A 252 2.51 23.70 3.31
C PRO A 252 2.82 25.18 3.03
N THR A 253 2.24 26.09 3.81
CA THR A 253 2.41 27.54 3.63
C THR A 253 3.51 28.14 4.50
N SER A 254 3.84 27.48 5.62
CA SER A 254 4.99 27.88 6.43
C SER A 254 6.28 27.67 5.64
N SER A 255 7.25 28.57 5.81
CA SER A 255 8.57 28.45 5.20
C SER A 255 9.59 27.75 6.11
N THR A 256 9.23 27.47 7.37
CA THR A 256 10.16 26.98 8.40
C THR A 256 9.72 25.71 9.12
N ASP A 257 8.51 25.21 8.85
CA ASP A 257 7.98 24.06 9.57
C ASP A 257 8.83 22.79 9.33
N THR A 258 9.16 22.15 10.43
CA THR A 258 9.86 20.87 10.51
C THR A 258 9.31 20.06 11.67
N MET A 259 9.59 18.76 11.67
CA MET A 259 9.35 17.84 12.78
C MET A 259 10.59 16.97 12.94
N GLY A 260 11.06 16.78 14.17
CA GLY A 260 12.29 16.03 14.45
C GLY A 260 12.08 14.93 15.47
N TYR A 261 12.87 13.87 15.36
CA TYR A 261 12.86 12.71 16.26
C TYR A 261 14.27 12.14 16.42
N ASN A 262 14.44 11.33 17.46
CA ASN A 262 15.71 10.66 17.74
C ASN A 262 15.58 9.19 17.38
N TYR A 263 16.48 8.68 16.55
CA TYR A 263 16.58 7.27 16.25
C TYR A 263 17.77 6.66 16.99
N ASP A 264 17.50 5.65 17.82
CA ASP A 264 18.51 4.86 18.52
C ASP A 264 18.54 3.42 17.95
N PRO A 265 19.61 2.98 17.28
CA PRO A 265 19.70 1.63 16.73
C PRO A 265 19.60 0.51 17.77
N ARG A 266 19.74 0.82 19.06
CA ARG A 266 19.59 -0.13 20.18
C ARG A 266 18.13 -0.34 20.60
N ASP A 267 17.24 0.53 20.16
CA ASP A 267 15.80 0.44 20.36
C ASP A 267 15.09 0.77 19.03
N PRO A 268 15.25 -0.07 17.99
CA PRO A 268 14.62 0.18 16.70
C PRO A 268 13.10 -0.02 16.78
N SER A 269 12.37 0.72 15.96
CA SER A 269 10.93 0.51 15.75
C SER A 269 10.68 -0.92 15.27
N PRO A 270 9.76 -1.65 15.92
CA PRO A 270 9.54 -3.06 15.64
C PRO A 270 8.82 -3.29 14.31
N THR A 271 9.07 -4.44 13.70
CA THR A 271 8.24 -4.99 12.62
C THR A 271 6.97 -5.60 13.20
N VAL A 272 5.82 -5.09 12.78
CA VAL A 272 4.49 -5.55 13.21
C VAL A 272 3.63 -5.73 11.96
N GLY A 273 3.62 -6.93 11.41
CA GLY A 273 2.94 -7.26 10.15
C GLY A 273 3.79 -6.97 8.91
N GLY A 274 3.12 -6.73 7.78
CA GLY A 274 3.73 -6.57 6.47
C GLY A 274 4.08 -7.92 5.84
N PRO A 275 4.75 -7.94 4.68
CA PRO A 275 5.07 -9.14 3.97
C PRO A 275 6.42 -9.72 4.41
N THR A 276 6.47 -10.16 5.67
CA THR A 276 7.59 -10.93 6.23
C THR A 276 7.48 -12.40 5.83
N LEU A 277 8.57 -13.17 5.94
CA LEU A 277 8.58 -14.60 5.61
C LEU A 277 8.91 -15.50 6.81
N ARG A 278 9.45 -14.93 7.90
CA ARG A 278 9.81 -15.70 9.09
C ARG A 278 8.61 -16.18 9.90
N ILE A 279 8.75 -17.35 10.50
CA ILE A 279 7.75 -17.95 11.40
C ILE A 279 7.54 -17.19 12.71
N ASP A 280 8.57 -16.49 13.18
CA ASP A 280 8.55 -15.69 14.41
C ASP A 280 8.17 -14.22 14.18
N GLN A 281 7.78 -13.83 12.96
CA GLN A 281 7.36 -12.48 12.60
C GLN A 281 5.89 -12.46 12.16
N PHE A 282 5.15 -11.42 12.56
CA PHE A 282 3.79 -11.21 12.11
C PHE A 282 3.74 -10.92 10.59
N GLN A 283 2.68 -11.42 9.92
CA GLN A 283 2.51 -11.31 8.47
C GLN A 283 1.14 -10.71 8.11
N GLY A 284 1.13 -9.76 7.16
CA GLY A 284 -0.09 -9.12 6.67
C GLY A 284 -0.51 -7.90 7.51
N PRO A 285 -1.78 -7.50 7.45
CA PRO A 285 -2.27 -6.31 8.12
C PRO A 285 -2.39 -6.53 9.64
N TYR A 286 -1.70 -5.69 10.40
CA TYR A 286 -1.74 -5.65 11.86
C TYR A 286 -1.95 -4.22 12.34
N ASP A 287 -2.61 -4.05 13.47
CA ASP A 287 -2.78 -2.76 14.13
C ASP A 287 -1.43 -2.22 14.62
N GLN A 288 -1.11 -0.99 14.21
CA GLN A 288 0.15 -0.32 14.53
C GLN A 288 0.07 0.48 15.84
N THR A 289 -1.12 0.73 16.40
CA THR A 289 -1.34 1.73 17.44
C THR A 289 -0.51 1.53 18.70
N ASP A 290 -0.54 0.33 19.30
CA ASP A 290 0.13 0.10 20.59
C ASP A 290 1.62 -0.25 20.46
N SER A 291 2.03 -0.85 19.34
CA SER A 291 3.39 -1.39 19.19
C SER A 291 4.33 -0.47 18.42
N VAL A 292 3.79 0.38 17.55
CA VAL A 292 4.56 1.27 16.69
C VAL A 292 4.22 2.72 17.01
N GLU A 293 2.99 3.14 16.82
CA GLU A 293 2.56 4.55 16.89
C GLU A 293 2.68 5.17 18.30
N SER A 294 2.75 4.34 19.35
CA SER A 294 2.96 4.81 20.72
C SER A 294 4.40 5.24 21.03
N ARG A 295 5.35 5.02 20.11
CA ARG A 295 6.78 5.30 20.32
C ARG A 295 7.09 6.78 20.05
N ASN A 296 8.13 7.29 20.70
CA ASN A 296 8.55 8.70 20.58
C ASN A 296 9.40 8.99 19.33
N ASP A 297 9.83 7.95 18.62
CA ASP A 297 10.64 8.03 17.40
C ASP A 297 9.80 7.82 16.12
N ILE A 298 8.48 7.92 16.23
CA ILE A 298 7.53 7.87 15.11
C ILE A 298 6.87 9.23 14.96
N LEU A 299 6.93 9.79 13.75
CA LEU A 299 6.12 10.93 13.34
C LEU A 299 4.88 10.43 12.61
N ILE A 300 3.70 10.88 13.04
CA ILE A 300 2.41 10.42 12.50
C ILE A 300 1.76 11.57 11.73
N PHE A 301 1.37 11.32 10.48
CA PHE A 301 0.62 12.26 9.65
C PHE A 301 -0.68 11.62 9.18
N THR A 302 -1.82 12.25 9.46
CA THR A 302 -3.14 11.67 9.18
C THR A 302 -4.04 12.66 8.46
N THR A 303 -4.84 12.17 7.51
CA THR A 303 -5.89 12.98 6.88
C THR A 303 -7.04 13.27 7.85
N PRO A 304 -7.90 14.26 7.56
CA PRO A 304 -9.26 14.25 8.09
C PRO A 304 -9.99 12.95 7.73
N GLU A 305 -11.12 12.70 8.39
CA GLU A 305 -12.03 11.62 8.02
C GLU A 305 -12.46 11.80 6.57
N LEU A 306 -12.37 10.72 5.80
CA LEU A 306 -12.79 10.73 4.41
C LEU A 306 -14.31 10.83 4.35
N SER A 307 -14.82 11.80 3.57
CA SER A 307 -16.26 11.99 3.38
C SER A 307 -16.87 11.03 2.35
N GLN A 308 -16.03 10.33 1.58
CA GLN A 308 -16.39 9.36 0.55
C GLN A 308 -15.28 8.33 0.40
N ASP A 309 -15.59 7.21 -0.24
CA ASP A 309 -14.62 6.17 -0.55
C ASP A 309 -13.53 6.69 -1.49
N VAL A 310 -12.28 6.35 -1.17
CA VAL A 310 -11.09 6.70 -1.96
C VAL A 310 -10.34 5.42 -2.26
N SER A 311 -10.28 5.06 -3.54
CA SER A 311 -9.57 3.86 -3.97
C SER A 311 -8.13 4.19 -4.38
N VAL A 312 -7.21 3.28 -4.08
CA VAL A 312 -5.81 3.29 -4.52
C VAL A 312 -5.53 2.05 -5.37
N GLN A 313 -4.82 2.24 -6.50
CA GLN A 313 -4.26 1.17 -7.32
C GLN A 313 -2.93 1.58 -7.91
N GLY A 314 -1.88 0.80 -7.69
CA GLY A 314 -0.55 1.09 -8.22
C GLY A 314 0.48 1.08 -7.11
N PHE A 315 1.52 1.92 -7.25
CA PHE A 315 2.73 1.93 -6.44
C PHE A 315 2.82 3.20 -5.58
N PRO A 316 2.32 3.17 -4.33
CA PRO A 316 2.53 4.25 -3.37
C PRO A 316 4.01 4.53 -3.08
N LYS A 317 4.32 5.78 -2.76
CA LYS A 317 5.65 6.17 -2.27
C LYS A 317 5.59 7.41 -1.40
N VAL A 318 6.64 7.65 -0.61
CA VAL A 318 6.79 8.89 0.15
C VAL A 318 8.03 9.63 -0.30
N VAL A 319 7.87 10.90 -0.66
CA VAL A 319 8.97 11.82 -0.95
C VAL A 319 9.21 12.66 0.30
N LEU A 320 10.39 12.52 0.89
CA LEU A 320 10.79 13.23 2.10
C LEU A 320 11.94 14.18 1.83
N TYR A 321 11.85 15.38 2.38
CA TYR A 321 12.98 16.29 2.53
C TYR A 321 13.47 16.18 3.96
N VAL A 322 14.73 15.77 4.12
CA VAL A 322 15.27 15.31 5.39
C VAL A 322 16.63 15.89 5.70
N SER A 323 16.97 15.99 6.98
CA SER A 323 18.34 16.19 7.44
C SER A 323 18.64 15.29 8.65
N SER A 324 19.92 15.06 8.89
CA SER A 324 20.43 14.29 10.03
C SER A 324 21.72 14.91 10.53
N ASP A 325 22.03 14.74 11.81
CA ASP A 325 23.35 15.05 12.38
C ASP A 325 24.38 13.92 12.13
N ARG A 326 23.96 12.82 11.51
CA ARG A 326 24.79 11.66 11.15
C ARG A 326 25.15 11.66 9.66
N LYS A 327 26.19 10.89 9.32
CA LYS A 327 26.63 10.71 7.93
C LYS A 327 25.66 9.84 7.14
N ASP A 328 24.99 8.93 7.82
CA ASP A 328 24.02 8.02 7.23
C ASP A 328 22.99 7.64 8.29
N THR A 329 21.78 7.32 7.83
CA THR A 329 20.65 6.84 8.61
C THR A 329 19.61 6.30 7.62
N ASP A 330 18.55 5.65 8.13
CA ASP A 330 17.45 5.17 7.29
C ASP A 330 16.20 6.04 7.51
N PHE A 331 15.29 6.05 6.54
CA PHE A 331 13.96 6.62 6.65
C PHE A 331 12.94 5.54 6.25
N ALA A 332 12.20 5.05 7.23
CA ALA A 332 11.19 4.01 7.05
C ALA A 332 9.80 4.65 7.14
N VAL A 333 8.88 4.15 6.31
CA VAL A 333 7.51 4.63 6.22
C VAL A 333 6.53 3.48 6.36
N ARG A 334 5.38 3.71 6.99
CA ARG A 334 4.24 2.78 7.00
C ARG A 334 3.00 3.53 6.57
N LEU A 335 2.29 3.00 5.58
CA LEU A 335 0.98 3.48 5.15
C LEU A 335 -0.08 2.64 5.85
N THR A 336 -1.00 3.28 6.57
CA THR A 336 -2.08 2.60 7.29
C THR A 336 -3.45 3.13 6.90
N ASP A 337 -4.43 2.26 7.01
CA ASP A 337 -5.85 2.59 6.98
C ASP A 337 -6.34 2.71 8.43
N VAL A 338 -6.73 3.92 8.84
CA VAL A 338 -7.23 4.18 10.20
C VAL A 338 -8.74 4.01 10.23
N TYR A 339 -9.19 3.01 10.97
CA TYR A 339 -10.58 2.63 11.08
C TYR A 339 -11.34 3.60 12.01
N PRO A 340 -12.67 3.73 11.86
CA PRO A 340 -13.51 4.53 12.76
C PRO A 340 -13.47 4.08 14.22
N ASP A 341 -13.09 2.83 14.48
CA ASP A 341 -12.92 2.27 15.82
C ASP A 341 -11.56 2.62 16.47
N GLY A 342 -10.67 3.28 15.72
CA GLY A 342 -9.38 3.77 16.18
C GLY A 342 -8.19 2.88 15.81
N ARG A 343 -8.40 1.66 15.29
CA ARG A 343 -7.31 0.79 14.85
C ARG A 343 -6.58 1.41 13.65
N SER A 344 -5.26 1.29 13.60
CA SER A 344 -4.41 1.75 12.51
C SER A 344 -3.83 0.56 11.77
N MET A 345 -4.54 0.07 10.76
CA MET A 345 -4.20 -1.19 10.10
C MET A 345 -3.13 -0.99 9.03
N LEU A 346 -2.00 -1.69 9.18
CA LEU A 346 -0.91 -1.66 8.21
C LEU A 346 -1.39 -2.11 6.82
N LEU A 347 -1.20 -1.26 5.82
CA LEU A 347 -1.45 -1.58 4.42
C LEU A 347 -0.13 -1.88 3.69
N LEU A 348 0.82 -0.95 3.77
CA LEU A 348 2.11 -1.04 3.09
C LEU A 348 3.21 -0.40 3.94
N ASP A 349 4.46 -0.67 3.59
CA ASP A 349 5.62 -0.02 4.16
C ASP A 349 6.75 0.06 3.13
N GLY A 350 7.68 0.97 3.40
CA GLY A 350 8.86 1.22 2.57
C GLY A 350 10.02 1.72 3.41
N ILE A 351 11.21 1.71 2.85
CA ILE A 351 12.41 2.22 3.51
C ILE A 351 13.40 2.75 2.48
N ILE A 352 14.23 3.71 2.89
CA ILE A 352 15.38 4.19 2.12
C ILE A 352 16.54 4.47 3.05
N ARG A 353 17.72 3.93 2.73
CA ARG A 353 18.98 4.28 3.41
C ARG A 353 19.59 5.51 2.75
N ALA A 354 19.87 6.54 3.53
CA ALA A 354 20.20 7.87 3.01
C ALA A 354 21.43 7.88 2.09
N ARG A 355 22.43 7.01 2.32
CA ARG A 355 23.59 6.88 1.43
C ARG A 355 23.23 6.47 0.00
N PHE A 356 22.08 5.80 -0.19
CA PHE A 356 21.58 5.30 -1.47
C PHE A 356 20.54 6.21 -2.14
N ARG A 357 20.29 7.41 -1.62
CA ARG A 357 19.28 8.36 -2.14
C ARG A 357 19.41 8.74 -3.63
N ASN A 358 20.58 8.56 -4.23
CA ASN A 358 20.81 8.90 -5.64
C ASN A 358 20.69 7.68 -6.55
N TRP A 359 21.29 6.55 -6.13
CA TRP A 359 21.21 5.24 -6.77
C TRP A 359 21.98 4.20 -5.91
N TYR A 360 21.93 2.92 -6.30
CA TYR A 360 22.47 1.79 -5.54
C TYR A 360 23.92 1.41 -5.85
N THR A 361 24.57 2.03 -6.85
CA THR A 361 25.99 1.73 -7.15
C THR A 361 26.91 2.47 -6.19
N THR A 362 28.12 1.95 -5.98
CA THR A 362 29.15 2.62 -5.16
C THR A 362 29.44 4.06 -5.62
N ALA A 363 29.42 4.32 -6.93
CA ALA A 363 29.72 5.65 -7.47
C ALA A 363 28.64 6.69 -7.17
N ASP A 364 27.40 6.24 -6.98
CA ASP A 364 26.25 7.11 -6.72
C ASP A 364 25.98 7.29 -5.22
N THR A 365 26.56 6.41 -4.38
CA THR A 365 26.44 6.56 -2.93
C THR A 365 27.07 7.86 -2.44
N ALA A 366 26.41 8.51 -1.48
CA ALA A 366 26.90 9.76 -0.91
C ALA A 366 26.47 9.90 0.55
N PHE A 367 27.36 10.32 1.44
CA PHE A 367 26.98 10.62 2.82
C PHE A 367 26.18 11.92 2.94
N MET A 368 25.42 12.02 4.03
CA MET A 368 24.79 13.25 4.49
C MET A 368 25.84 14.14 5.17
N THR A 369 25.64 15.45 5.07
CA THR A 369 26.39 16.46 5.81
C THR A 369 25.44 17.14 6.79
N PRO A 370 25.79 17.19 8.10
CA PRO A 370 24.95 17.84 9.09
C PRO A 370 24.55 19.27 8.68
N GLY A 371 23.26 19.57 8.79
CA GLY A 371 22.68 20.87 8.41
C GLY A 371 22.24 21.00 6.96
N ASN A 372 22.58 20.05 6.07
CA ASN A 372 22.06 20.03 4.71
C ASN A 372 20.73 19.27 4.62
N VAL A 373 19.85 19.73 3.72
CA VAL A 373 18.57 19.08 3.40
C VAL A 373 18.74 18.22 2.16
N TYR A 374 18.23 17.00 2.20
CA TYR A 374 18.29 16.01 1.13
C TYR A 374 16.87 15.55 0.78
N MET A 375 16.61 15.32 -0.50
CA MET A 375 15.40 14.59 -0.91
C MET A 375 15.73 13.09 -0.86
N VAL A 376 14.83 12.30 -0.27
CA VAL A 376 14.85 10.84 -0.31
C VAL A 376 13.46 10.34 -0.71
N GLU A 377 13.41 9.19 -1.36
CA GLU A 377 12.18 8.55 -1.79
C GLU A 377 12.12 7.15 -1.18
N ALA A 378 11.04 6.84 -0.46
CA ALA A 378 10.75 5.51 0.06
C ALA A 378 9.58 4.93 -0.73
N GLU A 379 9.88 4.01 -1.64
CA GLU A 379 8.90 3.29 -2.43
C GLU A 379 8.24 2.17 -1.61
N MET A 380 6.99 1.84 -1.95
CA MET A 380 6.22 0.76 -1.34
C MET A 380 5.74 -0.20 -2.41
N ASN A 381 5.46 -1.45 -2.00
CA ASN A 381 4.87 -2.45 -2.88
C ASN A 381 3.52 -1.98 -3.45
N PRO A 382 3.13 -2.51 -4.64
CA PRO A 382 1.83 -2.18 -5.21
C PRO A 382 0.67 -2.74 -4.38
N THR A 383 -0.48 -2.06 -4.45
CA THR A 383 -1.71 -2.51 -3.79
C THR A 383 -2.97 -2.12 -4.56
N SER A 384 -4.09 -2.72 -4.19
CA SER A 384 -5.44 -2.37 -4.59
C SER A 384 -6.33 -2.34 -3.34
N HIS A 385 -6.63 -1.13 -2.87
CA HIS A 385 -7.36 -0.92 -1.61
C HIS A 385 -8.31 0.27 -1.72
N THR A 386 -9.42 0.25 -1.00
CA THR A 386 -10.33 1.38 -0.84
C THR A 386 -10.34 1.81 0.62
N PHE A 387 -9.90 3.04 0.86
CA PHE A 387 -10.14 3.71 2.13
C PHE A 387 -11.60 4.16 2.15
N LEU A 388 -12.42 3.51 2.98
CA LEU A 388 -13.86 3.76 3.03
C LEU A 388 -14.18 5.12 3.64
N ALA A 389 -15.36 5.66 3.35
CA ALA A 389 -15.89 6.83 4.04
C ALA A 389 -15.88 6.62 5.57
N GLY A 390 -15.41 7.63 6.31
CA GLY A 390 -15.19 7.58 7.76
C GLY A 390 -13.81 7.07 8.18
N HIS A 391 -13.05 6.43 7.29
CA HIS A 391 -11.66 6.07 7.55
C HIS A 391 -10.72 7.28 7.36
N LYS A 392 -9.44 7.10 7.70
CA LYS A 392 -8.38 8.09 7.42
C LYS A 392 -7.19 7.41 6.78
N ILE A 393 -6.50 8.16 5.92
CA ILE A 393 -5.20 7.75 5.40
C ILE A 393 -4.13 8.26 6.37
N ARG A 394 -3.24 7.38 6.81
CA ARG A 394 -2.12 7.75 7.68
C ARG A 394 -0.80 7.26 7.14
N VAL A 395 0.23 8.08 7.33
CA VAL A 395 1.62 7.68 7.12
C VAL A 395 2.42 7.91 8.40
N ASP A 396 3.10 6.86 8.84
CA ASP A 396 4.05 6.89 9.93
C ASP A 396 5.47 6.99 9.36
N ILE A 397 6.30 7.83 9.97
CA ILE A 397 7.70 8.04 9.56
C ILE A 397 8.62 7.82 10.74
N THR A 398 9.65 7.01 10.51
CA THR A 398 10.71 6.72 11.47
C THR A 398 12.00 6.39 10.73
N SER A 399 12.98 5.79 11.41
CA SER A 399 14.28 5.42 10.85
C SER A 399 14.61 3.93 11.04
N SER A 400 13.61 3.12 11.35
CA SER A 400 13.77 1.66 11.43
C SER A 400 12.43 0.92 11.28
N ASN A 401 12.53 -0.35 10.88
CA ASN A 401 11.45 -1.34 10.91
C ASN A 401 12.13 -2.71 11.03
N TYR A 402 12.48 -3.07 12.27
CA TYR A 402 13.36 -4.20 12.60
C TYR A 402 12.57 -5.38 13.20
N PRO A 403 12.85 -6.66 12.84
CA PRO A 403 13.98 -7.13 12.04
C PRO A 403 13.72 -7.20 10.54
N ARG A 404 12.64 -6.60 10.03
CA ARG A 404 12.40 -6.66 8.58
C ARG A 404 13.55 -6.09 7.78
N TYR A 405 13.99 -4.89 8.14
CA TYR A 405 15.19 -4.29 7.60
C TYR A 405 16.27 -4.24 8.67
N ASN A 406 17.52 -4.45 8.26
CA ASN A 406 18.67 -4.29 9.15
C ASN A 406 18.74 -2.86 9.67
N ALA A 407 18.88 -2.72 11.00
CA ALA A 407 18.98 -1.42 11.65
C ALA A 407 20.27 -0.70 11.28
N ASN A 408 20.18 0.52 10.73
CA ASN A 408 21.34 1.36 10.46
C ASN A 408 22.00 1.80 11.77
N MET A 409 23.32 1.63 11.89
CA MET A 409 24.09 2.00 13.09
C MET A 409 24.37 3.50 13.20
N ASN A 410 24.08 4.25 12.13
CA ASN A 410 24.26 5.70 11.96
C ASN A 410 25.73 6.19 12.03
N ASP A 411 26.69 5.28 11.88
CA ASP A 411 28.15 5.57 11.90
C ASP A 411 28.68 6.04 10.53
N GLY A 412 28.03 5.62 9.45
CA GLY A 412 28.50 5.81 8.08
C GLY A 412 29.63 4.85 7.70
N ASP A 413 29.88 3.81 8.49
CA ASP A 413 30.92 2.82 8.25
C ASP A 413 30.42 1.70 7.30
N GLU A 414 31.16 0.59 7.24
CA GLU A 414 30.82 -0.57 6.42
C GLU A 414 29.47 -1.17 6.84
N MET A 415 28.56 -1.36 5.89
CA MET A 415 27.22 -1.85 6.19
C MET A 415 27.26 -3.31 6.65
N TYR A 416 26.32 -3.67 7.54
CA TYR A 416 26.09 -5.04 8.00
C TYR A 416 27.27 -5.66 8.77
N VAL A 417 28.16 -4.81 9.28
CA VAL A 417 29.23 -5.19 10.21
C VAL A 417 28.85 -4.68 11.59
N ALA A 418 29.08 -5.50 12.62
CA ALA A 418 28.85 -5.07 14.00
C ALA A 418 29.78 -3.90 14.36
N GLY A 419 29.21 -2.85 14.95
CA GLY A 419 29.94 -1.62 15.27
C GLY A 419 29.30 -0.85 16.43
N ASP A 420 29.85 0.33 16.70
CA ASP A 420 29.29 1.24 17.69
C ASP A 420 27.98 1.85 17.16
N THR A 421 26.95 1.87 17.99
CA THR A 421 25.66 2.48 17.65
C THR A 421 25.66 3.96 18.00
N MET A 422 25.20 4.80 17.07
CA MET A 422 25.06 6.24 17.29
C MET A 422 23.58 6.64 17.22
N VAL A 423 23.15 7.53 18.11
CA VAL A 423 21.79 8.11 18.05
C VAL A 423 21.76 9.16 16.93
N ALA A 424 20.82 9.07 15.99
CA ALA A 424 20.61 10.08 14.95
C ALA A 424 19.51 11.06 15.35
N HIS A 425 19.77 12.36 15.18
CA HIS A 425 18.78 13.42 15.28
C HIS A 425 18.25 13.73 13.88
N ASN A 426 17.14 13.10 13.53
CA ASN A 426 16.55 13.18 12.20
C ASN A 426 15.45 14.23 12.15
N VAL A 427 15.37 14.97 11.04
CA VAL A 427 14.42 16.06 10.84
C VAL A 427 13.72 15.88 9.49
N ILE A 428 12.38 15.92 9.51
CA ILE A 428 11.53 15.97 8.32
C ILE A 428 11.08 17.42 8.10
N TYR A 429 11.32 17.94 6.90
CA TYR A 429 10.90 19.28 6.51
C TYR A 429 9.50 19.23 5.92
N CYS A 430 8.61 20.08 6.45
CA CYS A 430 7.17 20.09 6.14
C CYS A 430 6.74 21.51 5.76
N ASN A 431 7.51 22.17 4.89
CA ASN A 431 7.36 23.59 4.58
C ASN A 431 7.28 23.85 3.07
N SER A 432 6.99 25.10 2.69
CA SER A 432 6.75 25.50 1.29
C SER A 432 7.94 25.29 0.36
N THR A 433 9.17 25.28 0.91
CA THR A 433 10.41 25.07 0.14
C THR A 433 10.73 23.58 -0.01
N TYR A 434 10.41 22.81 1.03
CA TYR A 434 10.68 21.39 1.16
C TYR A 434 9.39 20.65 1.49
N PRO A 435 8.48 20.49 0.50
CA PRO A 435 7.15 19.97 0.74
C PRO A 435 7.17 18.44 0.73
N SER A 436 7.56 17.82 1.85
CA SER A 436 7.48 16.36 2.00
C SER A 436 6.03 15.89 1.81
N HIS A 437 5.83 14.79 1.07
CA HIS A 437 4.49 14.32 0.69
C HIS A 437 4.45 12.82 0.46
N LEU A 438 3.29 12.24 0.74
CA LEU A 438 2.89 10.92 0.30
C LEU A 438 2.33 11.04 -1.13
N VAL A 439 2.77 10.17 -2.03
CA VAL A 439 2.24 10.02 -3.39
C VAL A 439 1.38 8.76 -3.42
N LEU A 440 0.09 8.92 -3.69
CA LEU A 440 -0.85 7.81 -3.85
C LEU A 440 -1.49 7.86 -5.23
N PRO A 441 -1.49 6.75 -6.00
CA PRO A 441 -2.27 6.67 -7.22
C PRO A 441 -3.74 6.43 -6.87
N LEU A 442 -4.54 7.50 -6.82
CA LEU A 442 -5.91 7.48 -6.30
C LEU A 442 -6.95 7.65 -7.40
N LEU A 443 -8.12 7.10 -7.12
CA LEU A 443 -9.39 7.39 -7.78
C LEU A 443 -10.35 8.01 -6.75
N ASN A 444 -11.17 8.95 -7.20
CA ASN A 444 -12.17 9.65 -6.38
C ASN A 444 -11.61 10.43 -5.17
N TYR A 445 -10.32 10.81 -5.19
CA TYR A 445 -9.81 11.71 -4.15
C TYR A 445 -10.44 13.11 -4.33
N PRO A 446 -11.09 13.67 -3.30
CA PRO A 446 -11.67 15.00 -3.39
C PRO A 446 -10.54 16.03 -3.56
N ALA A 447 -10.37 16.54 -4.79
CA ALA A 447 -9.35 17.54 -5.15
C ALA A 447 -9.48 18.86 -4.35
N SER A 448 -10.61 19.04 -3.69
CA SER A 448 -10.80 20.00 -2.63
C SER A 448 -11.25 19.23 -1.40
N ILE A 449 -10.44 19.24 -0.35
CA ILE A 449 -11.03 19.48 0.96
C ILE A 449 -11.68 20.85 0.79
N GLU A 450 -12.94 20.89 0.32
CA GLU A 450 -13.83 21.87 0.91
C GLU A 450 -13.61 21.64 2.39
N LYS A 451 -12.97 22.60 3.06
CA LYS A 451 -13.16 22.71 4.49
C LYS A 451 -14.65 22.48 4.63
N GLN A 452 -15.05 21.36 5.21
CA GLN A 452 -16.30 21.35 5.92
C GLN A 452 -16.06 22.49 6.92
N ASN A 453 -16.51 23.69 6.55
CA ASN A 453 -16.81 24.77 7.46
C ASN A 453 -17.97 24.19 8.25
N ASP A 454 -17.62 23.29 9.15
CA ASP A 454 -18.51 22.62 10.07
C ASP A 454 -18.69 23.57 11.24
N ALA A 455 -19.13 24.77 10.91
CA ALA A 455 -19.85 25.54 11.87
C ALA A 455 -21.21 24.86 12.05
N SER A 456 -21.22 23.97 13.04
CA SER A 456 -22.43 23.32 13.53
C SER A 456 -23.41 24.39 13.98
N LEU A 457 -24.59 24.47 13.35
CA LEU A 457 -25.64 25.38 13.77
C LEU A 457 -26.29 24.80 15.02
N LYS A 458 -25.95 25.32 16.20
CA LYS A 458 -26.59 24.90 17.44
C LYS A 458 -27.88 25.67 17.63
N VAL A 459 -29.00 24.95 17.56
CA VAL A 459 -30.32 25.47 17.88
C VAL A 459 -30.71 25.01 19.27
N PHE A 460 -30.84 25.94 20.21
CA PHE A 460 -31.33 25.65 21.55
C PHE A 460 -32.84 25.90 21.61
N PRO A 461 -33.67 24.90 21.89
CA PRO A 461 -34.98 25.17 22.46
C PRO A 461 -34.87 25.31 23.99
N ASN A 462 -35.32 26.45 24.51
CA ASN A 462 -35.90 26.49 25.85
C ASN A 462 -37.38 26.06 25.71
N PRO A 463 -37.83 24.96 26.32
CA PRO A 463 -39.22 24.48 26.21
C PRO A 463 -40.28 25.42 26.79
N PHE A 464 -39.88 26.59 27.33
CA PHE A 464 -40.78 27.60 27.89
C PHE A 464 -40.75 28.95 27.15
N SER A 465 -40.04 29.08 26.02
CA SER A 465 -40.04 30.32 25.23
C SER A 465 -40.23 30.07 23.74
N GLU A 466 -41.02 30.92 23.07
CA GLU A 466 -41.22 30.99 21.61
C GLU A 466 -39.95 31.45 20.83
N LEU A 467 -38.80 31.49 21.51
CA LEU A 467 -37.55 32.04 21.00
C LEU A 467 -36.63 30.90 20.50
N ILE A 468 -36.20 30.99 19.26
CA ILE A 468 -35.17 30.12 18.68
C ILE A 468 -33.84 30.88 18.74
N THR A 469 -32.89 30.39 19.55
CA THR A 469 -31.53 30.94 19.57
C THR A 469 -30.65 30.12 18.62
N VAL A 470 -29.93 30.83 17.76
CA VAL A 470 -29.03 30.26 16.75
C VAL A 470 -27.65 30.84 16.98
N GLU A 471 -26.66 29.99 17.27
CA GLU A 471 -25.26 30.41 17.28
C GLU A 471 -24.76 30.57 15.85
N ILE A 472 -24.08 31.70 15.58
CA ILE A 472 -23.59 32.03 14.25
C ILE A 472 -22.10 31.66 14.15
N PRO A 473 -21.70 30.92 13.10
CA PRO A 473 -20.30 30.61 12.79
C PRO A 473 -19.39 31.85 12.92
N GLU A 474 -18.20 31.74 13.54
CA GLU A 474 -17.27 32.88 13.66
C GLU A 474 -16.95 33.51 12.30
N GLU A 475 -16.83 32.69 11.27
CA GLU A 475 -16.59 33.13 9.89
C GLU A 475 -17.75 33.92 9.26
N TRP A 476 -18.96 33.86 9.82
CA TRP A 476 -20.14 34.59 9.33
C TRP A 476 -20.46 35.82 10.19
N GLN A 477 -19.79 36.01 11.33
CA GLN A 477 -19.99 37.16 12.20
C GLN A 477 -19.56 38.47 11.51
N GLY A 478 -20.32 39.54 11.71
CA GLY A 478 -20.14 40.84 11.05
C GLY A 478 -20.69 40.93 9.62
N SER A 479 -21.27 39.85 9.09
CA SER A 479 -21.90 39.81 7.76
C SER A 479 -23.42 39.98 7.83
N ASP A 480 -24.04 40.42 6.74
CA ASP A 480 -25.50 40.43 6.61
C ASP A 480 -26.00 39.03 6.21
N LEU A 481 -26.91 38.49 7.01
CA LEU A 481 -27.48 37.14 6.89
C LEU A 481 -29.01 37.20 6.74
N THR A 482 -29.57 36.16 6.13
CA THR A 482 -31.01 35.92 6.12
C THR A 482 -31.33 34.60 6.82
N ALA A 483 -32.25 34.63 7.77
CA ALA A 483 -32.83 33.44 8.40
C ALA A 483 -34.25 33.20 7.86
N GLU A 484 -34.51 32.00 7.37
CA GLU A 484 -35.79 31.57 6.81
C GLU A 484 -36.26 30.29 7.51
N ILE A 485 -37.54 30.17 7.81
CA ILE A 485 -38.13 28.93 8.35
C ILE A 485 -39.18 28.45 7.37
N TYR A 486 -39.08 27.18 6.99
CA TYR A 486 -40.01 26.51 6.10
C TYR A 486 -40.78 25.44 6.89
N SER A 487 -42.07 25.29 6.61
CA SER A 487 -42.86 24.14 7.05
C SER A 487 -42.47 22.87 6.30
N GLU A 488 -42.91 21.71 6.80
CA GLU A 488 -42.64 20.39 6.21
C GLU A 488 -43.09 20.27 4.73
N ASP A 489 -44.14 20.99 4.33
CA ASP A 489 -44.62 21.09 2.94
C ASP A 489 -43.82 22.08 2.07
N GLY A 490 -42.71 22.62 2.59
CA GLY A 490 -41.79 23.50 1.88
C GLY A 490 -42.23 24.96 1.77
N LYS A 491 -43.27 25.38 2.51
CA LYS A 491 -43.74 26.77 2.50
C LYS A 491 -42.95 27.64 3.47
N LEU A 492 -42.49 28.81 3.01
CA LEU A 492 -41.86 29.81 3.88
C LEU A 492 -42.88 30.35 4.90
N VAL A 493 -42.60 30.15 6.18
CA VAL A 493 -43.46 30.58 7.30
C VAL A 493 -42.85 31.70 8.13
N TYR A 494 -41.54 31.94 8.02
CA TYR A 494 -40.85 33.05 8.69
C TYR A 494 -39.60 33.44 7.90
N GLY A 495 -39.28 34.74 7.84
CA GLY A 495 -38.08 35.27 7.19
C GLY A 495 -37.58 36.53 7.89
N HIS A 496 -36.28 36.64 8.13
CA HIS A 496 -35.67 37.76 8.83
C HIS A 496 -34.24 38.02 8.37
N GLU A 497 -33.92 39.27 8.02
CA GLU A 497 -32.56 39.71 7.70
C GLU A 497 -31.93 40.40 8.90
N PHE A 498 -30.63 40.16 9.12
CA PHE A 498 -29.90 40.66 10.27
C PHE A 498 -28.40 40.74 10.00
N SER A 499 -27.72 41.65 10.68
CA SER A 499 -26.25 41.64 10.73
C SER A 499 -25.79 40.69 11.85
N ALA A 500 -24.91 39.77 11.49
CA ALA A 500 -24.49 38.65 12.31
C ALA A 500 -23.65 39.08 13.54
N GLY A 501 -24.19 38.90 14.75
CA GLY A 501 -23.38 38.75 15.96
C GLY A 501 -23.00 37.29 16.19
N SER A 502 -22.46 36.95 17.36
CA SER A 502 -22.18 35.55 17.73
C SER A 502 -23.43 34.69 17.93
N GLU A 503 -24.58 35.31 18.16
CA GLU A 503 -25.89 34.65 18.26
C GLU A 503 -27.00 35.51 17.64
N ILE A 504 -28.06 34.86 17.17
CA ILE A 504 -29.35 35.51 16.86
C ILE A 504 -30.49 34.82 17.60
N LYS A 505 -31.49 35.63 17.97
CA LYS A 505 -32.75 35.22 18.57
C LYS A 505 -33.90 35.47 17.61
N LEU A 506 -34.48 34.41 17.08
CA LEU A 506 -35.67 34.45 16.22
C LEU A 506 -36.92 34.21 17.08
N ASN A 507 -38.02 34.90 16.79
CA ASN A 507 -39.29 34.73 17.51
C ASN A 507 -40.43 34.43 16.54
N PRO A 508 -40.41 33.27 15.87
CA PRO A 508 -41.44 32.92 14.89
C PRO A 508 -42.71 32.43 15.59
N VAL A 509 -43.87 32.93 15.15
CA VAL A 509 -45.17 32.39 15.62
C VAL A 509 -45.49 31.12 14.82
N LEU A 510 -45.07 29.96 15.35
CA LEU A 510 -45.24 28.65 14.69
C LEU A 510 -46.30 27.78 15.39
N SER A 511 -46.99 26.92 14.65
CA SER A 511 -47.79 25.83 15.23
C SER A 511 -46.88 24.67 15.70
N ALA A 512 -47.40 23.72 16.46
CA ALA A 512 -46.66 22.51 16.79
C ALA A 512 -46.37 21.70 15.51
N GLY A 513 -45.14 21.18 15.37
CA GLY A 513 -44.70 20.48 14.16
C GLY A 513 -43.20 20.59 13.88
N GLN A 514 -42.77 20.00 12.76
CA GLN A 514 -41.40 20.07 12.26
C GLN A 514 -41.23 21.19 11.24
N TYR A 515 -40.10 21.88 11.33
CA TYR A 515 -39.73 23.00 10.48
C TYR A 515 -38.27 22.91 10.04
N LEU A 516 -37.94 23.44 8.87
CA LEU A 516 -36.57 23.59 8.38
C LEU A 516 -36.15 25.05 8.54
N LEU A 517 -35.19 25.31 9.42
CA LEU A 517 -34.52 26.61 9.53
C LEU A 517 -33.36 26.65 8.52
N VAL A 518 -33.28 27.72 7.74
CA VAL A 518 -32.25 27.96 6.73
C VAL A 518 -31.58 29.31 7.00
N LEU A 519 -30.26 29.35 7.07
CA LEU A 519 -29.47 30.57 7.07
C LEU A 519 -28.76 30.74 5.73
N ARG A 520 -28.77 31.96 5.20
CA ARG A 520 -28.12 32.33 3.94
C ARG A 520 -27.11 33.44 4.13
N TYR A 521 -25.95 33.28 3.51
CA TYR A 521 -24.89 34.27 3.39
C TYR A 521 -24.38 34.30 1.94
N GLY A 522 -24.77 35.30 1.15
CA GLY A 522 -24.48 35.31 -0.28
C GLY A 522 -24.98 34.04 -0.98
N ASN A 523 -24.07 33.25 -1.57
CA ASN A 523 -24.39 31.97 -2.21
C ASN A 523 -24.30 30.75 -1.25
N LEU A 524 -23.88 30.96 0.01
CA LEU A 524 -23.74 29.91 1.00
C LEU A 524 -25.05 29.70 1.77
N VAL A 525 -25.37 28.43 2.05
CA VAL A 525 -26.62 28.02 2.71
C VAL A 525 -26.31 26.98 3.78
N LYS A 526 -26.86 27.17 4.99
CA LYS A 526 -26.85 26.17 6.07
C LYS A 526 -28.29 25.93 6.52
N SER A 527 -28.64 24.70 6.90
CA SER A 527 -30.00 24.37 7.32
C SER A 527 -30.05 23.34 8.44
N VAL A 528 -31.07 23.42 9.29
CA VAL A 528 -31.28 22.52 10.44
C VAL A 528 -32.77 22.28 10.68
N LEU A 529 -33.12 21.06 11.08
CA LEU A 529 -34.48 20.70 11.48
C LEU A 529 -34.76 21.19 12.91
N VAL A 530 -35.88 21.89 13.07
CA VAL A 530 -36.37 22.40 14.36
C VAL A 530 -37.73 21.78 14.65
N HIS A 531 -37.89 21.24 15.84
CA HIS A 531 -39.15 20.65 16.29
C HIS A 531 -39.81 21.55 17.34
N LYS A 532 -41.05 21.97 17.09
CA LYS A 532 -41.88 22.65 18.10
C LYS A 532 -42.86 21.65 18.70
N SER A 533 -42.67 21.32 19.98
CA SER A 533 -43.52 20.39 20.74
C SER A 533 -44.92 20.92 20.98
#